data_AF-A0A9E1H7E7-F1
#
_entry.id   AF-A0A9E1H7E7-F1
#
_cell.length_a   1.000
_cell.length_b   1.000
_cell.length_c   1.000
_cell.angle_alpha   90.00
_cell.angle_beta   90.00
_cell.angle_gamma   90.00
#
_symmetry.space_group_name_H-M   'P 1'
#
loop_
_entity.id
_entity.type
_entity.pdbx_description
1 polymer ?
#
loop_
_entity_poly.entity_id
_entity_poly.type
_entity_poly.pdbx_seq_one_letter_code
_entity_poly.pdbx_strand_id
1 'polypeptide(L)'
;AYVYALIGAKEYEAAEKLIHQFIIDESECLEENEIMFRAAAKYYAAIGDKTKKKQLDKVLKEYETYVDRMIEEEWLGSDEDGWEDEELPFD
;
A
#
# COMPACT_ATOMS: atom_id res chain seq x y z
N ALA A 1 -1.98 -10.26 -8.71
CA ALA A 1 -1.77 -11.01 -7.46
C ALA A 1 -2.83 -12.11 -7.31
N TYR A 2 -2.41 -13.34 -7.02
CA TYR A 2 -3.26 -14.54 -6.93
C TYR A 2 -4.43 -14.40 -5.94
N VAL A 3 -4.24 -13.70 -4.82
CA VAL A 3 -5.28 -13.44 -3.81
C VAL A 3 -6.50 -12.73 -4.38
N TYR A 4 -6.32 -11.75 -5.27
CA TYR A 4 -7.47 -11.05 -5.89
C TYR A 4 -8.30 -11.98 -6.78
N ALA A 5 -7.68 -12.96 -7.45
CA ALA A 5 -8.40 -13.95 -8.23
C ALA A 5 -9.23 -14.87 -7.32
N LEU A 6 -8.68 -15.28 -6.17
CA LEU A 6 -9.39 -16.08 -5.17
C LEU A 6 -10.59 -15.32 -4.58
N ILE A 7 -10.42 -14.04 -4.23
CA ILE A 7 -11.52 -13.19 -3.75
C ILE A 7 -12.62 -13.08 -4.82
N GLY A 8 -12.25 -12.86 -6.09
CA GLY A 8 -13.22 -12.80 -7.20
C GLY A 8 -13.95 -14.12 -7.47
N ALA A 9 -13.25 -15.25 -7.29
CA ALA A 9 -13.82 -16.59 -7.37
C ALA A 9 -14.66 -16.98 -6.13
N LYS A 10 -14.73 -16.11 -5.11
CA LYS A 10 -15.35 -16.37 -3.79
C LYS A 10 -14.69 -17.51 -3.00
N GLU A 11 -13.44 -17.83 -3.33
CA GLU A 11 -12.60 -18.79 -2.62
C GLU A 11 -12.00 -18.11 -1.37
N TYR A 12 -12.87 -17.72 -0.45
CA TYR A 12 -12.53 -16.89 0.71
C TYR A 12 -11.57 -17.59 1.69
N GLU A 13 -11.73 -18.89 1.90
CA GLU A 13 -10.86 -19.65 2.81
C GLU A 13 -9.41 -19.72 2.29
N ALA A 14 -9.22 -19.91 0.99
CA ALA A 14 -7.91 -19.93 0.37
C ALA A 14 -7.27 -18.52 0.36
N ALA A 15 -8.09 -17.49 0.12
CA ALA A 15 -7.65 -16.10 0.19
C ALA A 15 -7.18 -15.74 1.60
N GLU A 16 -7.94 -16.11 2.64
CA GLU A 16 -7.61 -15.84 4.05
C GLU A 16 -6.30 -16.49 4.47
N LYS A 17 -6.11 -17.78 4.15
CA LYS A 17 -4.87 -18.50 4.48
C LYS A 17 -3.64 -17.82 3.87
N LEU A 18 -3.74 -17.38 2.61
CA LEU A 18 -2.66 -16.64 1.97
C LEU A 18 -2.47 -15.26 2.61
N ILE A 19 -3.53 -14.53 2.91
CA ILE A 19 -3.42 -13.23 3.56
C ILE A 19 -2.69 -13.35 4.90
N HIS A 20 -3.11 -14.26 5.78
CA HIS A 20 -2.47 -14.45 7.09
C HIS A 20 -1.08 -15.08 7.02
N GLN A 21 -0.72 -15.71 5.89
CA GLN A 21 0.64 -16.24 5.69
C GLN A 21 1.66 -15.11 5.44
N PHE A 22 1.24 -14.03 4.78
CA PHE A 22 2.13 -12.91 4.45
C PHE A 22 1.95 -11.70 5.38
N ILE A 23 0.79 -11.56 6.01
CA ILE A 23 0.52 -10.56 7.06
C ILE A 23 0.62 -11.25 8.41
N ILE A 24 1.84 -11.29 8.96
CA ILE A 24 2.10 -11.87 10.28
C ILE A 24 1.62 -10.91 11.39
N ASP A 25 1.79 -9.60 11.17
CA ASP A 25 1.27 -8.54 12.04
C ASP A 25 0.32 -7.65 11.23
N GLU A 26 -0.97 -7.66 11.59
CA GLU A 26 -2.00 -6.82 10.96
C GLU A 26 -1.92 -5.34 11.41
N SER A 27 -1.02 -4.99 12.34
CA SER A 27 -0.87 -3.63 12.87
C SER A 27 0.17 -2.79 12.15
N GLU A 28 1.10 -3.40 11.42
CA GLU A 28 2.20 -2.71 10.75
C GLU A 28 2.23 -3.03 9.24
N CYS A 29 1.92 -2.00 8.43
CA CYS A 29 2.06 -2.06 6.98
C CYS A 29 3.42 -1.49 6.56
N LEU A 30 4.19 -2.29 5.83
CA LEU A 30 5.49 -1.98 5.26
C LEU A 30 5.40 -2.14 3.73
N GLU A 31 6.37 -1.58 3.01
CA GLU A 31 6.39 -1.65 1.54
C GLU A 31 6.30 -3.09 1.00
N GLU A 32 6.98 -4.03 1.65
CA GLU A 32 7.02 -5.44 1.25
C GLU A 32 5.68 -6.16 1.40
N ASN A 33 4.84 -5.73 2.35
CA ASN A 33 3.57 -6.39 2.70
C ASN A 33 2.33 -5.58 2.29
N GLU A 34 2.51 -4.34 1.80
CA GLU A 34 1.45 -3.40 1.42
C GLU A 34 0.44 -4.00 0.44
N ILE A 35 0.93 -4.72 -0.59
CA ILE A 35 0.08 -5.38 -1.59
C ILE A 35 -0.85 -6.40 -0.92
N MET A 36 -0.35 -7.10 0.10
CA MET A 36 -1.12 -8.08 0.85
C MET A 36 -2.12 -7.39 1.79
N PHE A 37 -1.75 -6.28 2.43
CA PHE A 37 -2.67 -5.46 3.23
C PHE A 37 -3.84 -4.93 2.38
N ARG A 38 -3.57 -4.42 1.16
CA ARG A 38 -4.62 -4.02 0.22
C ARG A 38 -5.50 -5.20 -0.20
N ALA A 39 -4.92 -6.39 -0.36
CA ALA A 39 -5.69 -7.60 -0.63
C ALA A 39 -6.57 -8.00 0.56
N ALA A 40 -6.05 -7.92 1.80
CA ALA A 40 -6.78 -8.16 3.04
C ALA A 40 -7.96 -7.20 3.20
N ALA A 41 -7.77 -5.91 2.97
CA ALA A 41 -8.85 -4.92 3.03
C ALA A 41 -9.99 -5.25 2.04
N LYS A 42 -9.65 -5.71 0.82
CA LYS A 42 -10.66 -6.18 -0.15
C LYS A 42 -11.32 -7.49 0.27
N TYR A 43 -10.57 -8.41 0.88
CA TYR A 43 -11.12 -9.66 1.42
C TYR A 43 -12.15 -9.38 2.51
N TYR A 44 -11.80 -8.59 3.53
CA TYR A 44 -12.71 -8.23 4.61
C TYR A 44 -13.93 -7.44 4.11
N ALA A 45 -13.74 -6.59 3.09
CA ALA A 45 -14.87 -5.96 2.40
C ALA A 45 -15.80 -6.97 1.71
N ALA A 46 -15.25 -7.99 1.05
CA ALA A 46 -16.01 -9.00 0.30
C ALA A 46 -16.80 -9.94 1.21
N ILE A 47 -16.25 -10.31 2.37
CA ILE A 47 -16.96 -11.14 3.36
C ILE A 47 -17.92 -10.31 4.26
N GLY A 48 -17.88 -8.98 4.14
CA GLY A 48 -18.77 -8.07 4.87
C GLY A 48 -18.28 -7.66 6.27
N ASP A 49 -17.04 -7.96 6.64
CA ASP A 49 -16.45 -7.54 7.91
C ASP A 49 -15.98 -6.07 7.83
N LYS A 50 -16.88 -5.18 8.20
CA LYS A 50 -16.63 -3.73 8.21
C LYS A 50 -15.67 -3.30 9.32
N THR A 51 -15.54 -4.07 10.39
CA THR A 51 -14.69 -3.70 11.54
C THR A 51 -13.24 -3.91 11.17
N LYS A 52 -12.89 -5.11 10.70
CA LYS A 52 -11.53 -5.40 10.25
C LYS A 52 -11.14 -4.58 9.03
N LYS A 53 -12.06 -4.37 8.08
CA LYS A 53 -11.81 -3.45 6.96
C LYS A 53 -11.38 -2.07 7.44
N LYS A 54 -12.10 -1.47 8.39
CA LYS A 54 -11.76 -0.13 8.91
C LYS A 54 -10.40 -0.09 9.62
N GLN A 55 -10.04 -1.16 10.33
CA GLN A 55 -8.72 -1.27 10.96
C GLN A 55 -7.62 -1.28 9.90
N LEU A 56 -7.75 -2.14 8.88
CA LEU A 56 -6.79 -2.23 7.78
C LEU A 56 -6.72 -0.94 6.96
N ASP A 57 -7.86 -0.31 6.66
CA ASP A 57 -7.90 0.98 5.95
C ASP A 57 -7.16 2.08 6.75
N LYS A 58 -7.19 2.04 8.09
CA LYS A 58 -6.45 2.98 8.94
C LYS A 58 -4.95 2.75 8.86
N VAL A 59 -4.50 1.51 8.96
CA VAL A 59 -3.07 1.14 8.86
C VAL A 59 -2.53 1.48 7.47
N LEU A 60 -3.27 1.17 6.41
CA LEU A 60 -2.91 1.55 5.03
C LEU A 60 -2.76 3.06 4.86
N LYS A 61 -3.68 3.85 5.45
CA LYS A 61 -3.61 5.31 5.36
C LYS A 61 -2.40 5.90 6.10
N GLU A 62 -2.04 5.32 7.25
CA GLU A 62 -0.83 5.71 7.99
C GLU A 62 0.43 5.44 7.16
N TYR A 63 0.48 4.29 6.47
CA TYR A 63 1.56 3.96 5.53
C TYR A 63 1.61 4.91 4.33
N GLU A 64 0.47 5.18 3.68
CA GLU A 64 0.39 6.16 2.57
C GLU A 64 0.88 7.54 3.00
N THR A 65 0.49 8.00 4.19
CA THR A 65 0.96 9.28 4.75
C THR A 65 2.48 9.29 5.00
N TYR A 66 3.04 8.15 5.44
CA TYR A 66 4.48 8.02 5.65
C TYR A 66 5.24 8.09 4.32
N VAL A 67 4.76 7.40 3.29
CA VAL A 67 5.33 7.45 1.94
C VAL A 67 5.23 8.85 1.34
N ASP A 68 4.07 9.50 1.46
CA ASP A 68 3.88 10.87 0.98
C ASP A 68 4.89 11.84 1.62
N ARG A 69 5.14 11.73 2.93
CA ARG A 69 6.17 12.53 3.61
C ARG A 69 7.58 12.23 3.13
N MET A 70 7.93 10.95 2.94
CA MET A 70 9.25 10.60 2.40
C MET A 70 9.45 11.19 1.01
N ILE A 71 8.42 11.12 0.14
CA ILE A 71 8.46 11.72 -1.19
C ILE A 71 8.60 13.24 -1.10
N GLU A 72 7.81 13.90 -0.25
CA GLU A 72 7.93 15.35 -0.03
C GLU A 72 9.32 15.74 0.49
N GLU A 73 9.89 15.00 1.45
CA GLU A 73 11.23 15.24 1.98
C GLU A 73 12.34 14.97 0.95
N GLU A 74 12.23 13.91 0.16
CA GLU A 74 13.18 13.59 -0.92
C GLU A 74 13.10 14.61 -2.06
N TRP A 75 11.90 15.12 -2.36
CA TRP A 75 11.66 16.08 -3.45
C TRP A 75 11.97 17.53 -3.04
N LEU A 76 11.63 17.94 -1.81
CA LEU A 76 11.93 19.28 -1.26
C LEU A 76 13.32 19.38 -0.62
N GLY A 77 14.01 18.25 -0.41
CA GLY A 77 15.39 18.20 0.05
C GLY A 77 16.42 18.48 -1.04
N SER A 78 15.98 18.67 -2.30
CA SER A 78 16.83 18.89 -3.48
C SER A 78 16.73 20.31 -4.06
N ASP A 79 16.18 21.28 -3.31
CA ASP A 79 16.21 22.70 -3.70
C ASP A 79 17.53 23.41 -3.31
N GLU A 80 18.56 22.66 -2.87
CA GLU A 80 19.94 23.16 -2.72
C GLU A 80 20.87 22.73 -3.87
N ASP A 81 20.36 22.13 -4.94
CA ASP A 81 21.11 21.98 -6.19
C ASP A 81 20.45 22.84 -7.25
N GLY A 82 21.04 24.03 -7.44
CA GLY A 82 20.62 25.02 -8.41
C GLY A 82 20.45 24.40 -9.79
N TRP A 83 19.20 24.33 -10.23
CA TRP A 83 18.88 24.42 -11.64
C TRP A 83 19.26 25.84 -12.08
N GLU A 84 20.56 26.11 -12.23
CA GLU A 84 21.01 27.16 -13.14
C GLU A 84 20.35 26.82 -14.48
N ASP A 85 19.65 27.80 -15.05
CA ASP A 85 19.06 27.75 -16.38
C ASP A 85 20.15 27.38 -17.41
N GLU A 86 20.51 26.11 -17.50
CA GLU A 86 21.29 25.58 -18.62
C GLU A 86 20.36 25.61 -19.82
N GLU A 87 20.44 26.71 -20.59
CA GLU A 87 19.85 26.86 -21.91
C GLU A 87 20.10 25.57 -22.71
N LEU A 88 19.08 24.71 -22.77
CA LEU A 88 19.13 23.48 -23.54
C LEU A 88 19.43 23.87 -25.00
N PRO A 89 20.52 23.37 -25.62
CA PRO A 89 20.84 23.67 -27.00
C PRO A 89 19.91 22.83 -27.88
N PHE A 90 18.69 23.31 -28.08
CA PHE A 90 17.84 22.85 -29.17
C PHE A 90 18.35 23.52 -30.45
N ASP A 91 19.27 22.83 -31.14
CA ASP A 91 19.56 23.03 -32.57
C ASP A 91 18.58 22.22 -33.44
#